data_AF-A0A7G5FGJ8-F1
#
_entry.id   AF-A0A7G5FGJ8-F1
#
_cell.length_a   1.000
_cell.length_b   1.000
_cell.length_c   1.000
_cell.angle_alpha   90.00
_cell.angle_beta   90.00
_cell.angle_gamma   90.00
#
_symmetry.space_group_name_H-M   'P 1'
#
loop_
_entity.id
_entity.type
_entity.pdbx_description
1 polymer ?
#
loop_
_entity_poly.entity_id
_entity_poly.type
_entity_poly.pdbx_seq_one_letter_code
_entity_poly.pdbx_strand_id
1 'polypeptide(L)'
;MNHILIQDSPLRHTYPYGKDDVELVFGSIDEMTAEIREIFTTNKACRRVVVAVPEGDLSAIAQCEKAGMRYVLDVQLRDGNDVSLMVAEPDWVVNQPKNMDEMELK
;
A
#
# COMPACT_ATOMS: atom_id res chain seq x y z
N MET A 1 -14.79 7.29 6.15
CA MET A 1 -13.86 6.80 5.12
C MET A 1 -12.47 7.01 5.66
N ASN A 2 -11.75 5.94 5.98
CA ASN A 2 -10.42 6.01 6.60
C ASN A 2 -9.28 5.94 5.56
N HIS A 3 -9.59 6.23 4.30
CA HIS A 3 -8.67 6.14 3.18
C HIS A 3 -8.85 7.32 2.23
N ILE A 4 -7.79 7.64 1.48
CA ILE A 4 -7.75 8.63 0.40
C ILE A 4 -7.13 8.03 -0.85
N LEU A 5 -7.37 8.61 -2.03
CA LEU A 5 -6.66 8.20 -3.24
C LEU A 5 -5.19 8.59 -3.13
N ILE A 6 -4.29 7.76 -3.63
CA ILE A 6 -2.85 8.05 -3.59
C ILE A 6 -2.53 9.35 -4.32
N GLN A 7 -3.27 9.69 -5.38
CA GLN A 7 -3.11 10.98 -6.09
C GLN A 7 -3.25 12.22 -5.16
N ASP A 8 -4.02 12.07 -4.08
CA ASP A 8 -4.31 13.11 -3.09
C ASP A 8 -3.41 12.99 -1.84
N SER A 9 -2.58 11.94 -1.77
CA SER A 9 -1.64 11.63 -0.70
C SER A 9 -0.25 12.22 -0.94
N PRO A 10 0.52 12.54 0.13
CA PRO A 10 1.97 12.78 0.03
C PRO A 10 2.75 11.65 -0.67
N LEU A 11 2.25 10.40 -0.62
CA LEU A 11 2.87 9.22 -1.22
C LEU A 11 2.96 9.27 -2.75
N ARG A 12 2.16 10.11 -3.42
CA ARG A 12 2.20 10.26 -4.90
C ARG A 12 3.56 10.65 -5.46
N HIS A 13 4.44 11.17 -4.62
CA HIS A 13 5.78 11.63 -5.01
C HIS A 13 6.88 10.62 -4.69
N THR A 14 6.55 9.51 -4.05
CA THR A 14 7.54 8.59 -3.50
C THR A 14 7.51 7.21 -4.15
N TYR A 15 6.39 6.81 -4.76
CA TYR A 15 6.30 5.53 -5.45
C TYR A 15 5.33 5.55 -6.67
N PRO A 16 5.53 4.68 -7.67
CA PRO A 16 4.60 4.55 -8.79
C PRO A 16 3.24 3.99 -8.35
N TYR A 17 2.17 4.76 -8.57
CA TYR A 17 0.81 4.41 -8.16
C TYR A 17 -0.18 4.32 -9.34
N GLY A 18 -1.24 3.55 -9.15
CA GLY A 18 -2.41 3.49 -10.02
C GLY A 18 -3.46 4.54 -9.70
N LYS A 19 -4.29 4.90 -10.68
CA LYS A 19 -5.38 5.87 -10.54
C LYS A 19 -6.33 5.55 -9.37
N ASP A 20 -6.55 4.26 -9.12
CA ASP A 20 -7.48 3.72 -8.12
C ASP A 20 -6.77 3.15 -6.89
N ASP A 21 -5.46 3.35 -6.77
CA ASP A 21 -4.71 2.95 -5.58
C ASP A 21 -5.02 3.94 -4.45
N VAL A 22 -5.19 3.43 -3.23
CA VAL A 22 -5.59 4.22 -2.06
C VAL A 22 -4.56 4.11 -0.94
N GLU A 23 -4.42 5.19 -0.18
CA GLU A 23 -3.77 5.20 1.12
C GLU A 23 -4.82 4.99 2.21
N LEU A 24 -4.61 4.01 3.06
CA LEU A 24 -5.39 3.71 4.26
C LEU A 24 -4.63 4.21 5.48
N VAL A 25 -5.34 4.84 6.42
CA VAL A 25 -4.76 5.27 7.69
C VAL A 25 -4.44 4.04 8.55
N PHE A 26 -3.24 4.01 9.13
CA PHE A 26 -2.83 2.95 10.06
C PHE A 26 -3.79 2.87 11.26
N GLY A 27 -4.21 1.65 11.61
CA GLY A 27 -5.17 1.38 12.68
C GLY A 27 -4.97 0.00 13.28
N SER A 28 -5.98 -0.52 13.99
CA SER A 28 -5.92 -1.89 14.49
C SER A 28 -5.97 -2.92 13.36
N ILE A 29 -5.53 -4.15 13.65
CA ILE A 29 -5.52 -5.26 12.68
C ILE A 29 -6.94 -5.51 12.14
N ASP A 30 -7.95 -5.52 13.01
CA ASP A 30 -9.34 -5.80 12.61
C ASP A 30 -9.93 -4.69 11.74
N GLU A 31 -9.66 -3.43 12.06
CA GLU A 31 -10.09 -2.27 11.27
C GLU A 31 -9.44 -2.28 9.88
N MET A 32 -8.12 -2.46 9.82
CA MET A 32 -7.40 -2.50 8.54
C MET A 32 -7.88 -3.66 7.67
N THR A 33 -8.05 -4.85 8.26
CA THR A 33 -8.53 -6.04 7.54
C THR A 33 -9.93 -5.82 6.96
N ALA A 34 -10.83 -5.24 7.74
CA ALA A 34 -12.19 -4.93 7.29
C ALA A 34 -12.19 -3.90 6.16
N GLU A 35 -11.45 -2.81 6.30
CA GLU A 35 -11.44 -1.74 5.32
C GLU A 35 -10.76 -2.18 4.00
N ILE A 36 -9.64 -2.92 4.07
CA ILE A 36 -8.98 -3.49 2.88
C ILE A 36 -9.96 -4.35 2.08
N ARG A 37 -10.72 -5.22 2.77
CA ARG A 37 -11.72 -6.08 2.15
C ARG A 37 -12.85 -5.28 1.52
N GLU A 38 -13.32 -4.25 2.21
CA GLU A 38 -14.38 -3.36 1.70
C GLU A 38 -13.91 -2.61 0.45
N ILE A 39 -12.70 -2.03 0.47
CA ILE A 39 -12.12 -1.30 -0.66
C ILE A 39 -12.05 -2.18 -1.91
N PHE A 40 -11.49 -3.40 -1.82
CA PHE A 40 -11.43 -4.31 -2.97
C PHE A 40 -12.80 -4.87 -3.38
N THR A 41 -13.79 -4.86 -2.48
CA THR A 41 -15.15 -5.27 -2.82
C THR A 41 -15.88 -4.18 -3.60
N THR A 42 -15.74 -2.93 -3.17
CA THR A 42 -16.44 -1.76 -3.70
C THR A 42 -15.75 -1.17 -4.94
N ASN A 43 -14.42 -1.17 -4.99
CA ASN A 43 -13.64 -0.70 -6.13
C ASN A 43 -12.83 -1.84 -6.76
N LYS A 44 -13.37 -2.44 -7.81
CA LYS A 44 -12.71 -3.52 -8.57
C LYS A 44 -11.48 -3.07 -9.36
N ALA A 45 -11.30 -1.77 -9.58
CA ALA A 45 -10.12 -1.22 -10.25
C ALA A 45 -8.96 -0.95 -9.26
N CYS A 46 -9.23 -0.94 -7.95
CA CYS A 46 -8.20 -0.75 -6.94
C CYS A 46 -7.23 -1.94 -6.96
N ARG A 47 -5.96 -1.66 -7.30
CA ARG A 47 -4.90 -2.67 -7.34
C ARG A 47 -4.14 -2.74 -6.03
N ARG A 48 -4.04 -1.62 -5.31
CA ARG A 48 -3.23 -1.50 -4.10
C ARG A 48 -3.93 -0.66 -3.04
N VAL A 49 -3.91 -1.18 -1.82
CA VAL A 49 -4.16 -0.41 -0.59
C VAL A 49 -2.82 -0.25 0.11
N VAL A 50 -2.40 0.99 0.36
CA VAL A 50 -1.12 1.32 0.97
C VAL A 50 -1.33 1.88 2.38
N VAL A 51 -0.52 1.47 3.33
CA VAL A 51 -0.44 2.07 4.67
C VAL A 51 1.01 2.50 4.87
N ALA A 52 1.21 3.77 5.23
CA ALA A 52 2.51 4.29 5.63
C ALA A 52 2.65 4.22 7.14
N VAL A 53 3.74 3.61 7.62
CA VAL A 53 4.11 3.57 9.06
C VAL A 53 5.50 4.17 9.23
N PRO A 54 5.87 4.69 10.42
CA PRO A 54 7.21 5.24 10.63
C PRO A 54 8.30 4.22 10.27
N GLU A 55 9.37 4.68 9.60
CA GLU A 55 10.49 3.80 9.26
C GLU A 55 11.04 3.11 10.51
N GLY A 56 11.24 1.79 10.42
CA GLY A 56 11.80 1.00 11.51
C GLY A 56 10.83 0.68 12.66
N ASP A 57 9.56 1.10 12.59
CA ASP A 57 8.53 0.67 13.55
C ASP A 57 8.10 -0.78 13.27
N LEU A 58 8.89 -1.72 13.79
CA LEU A 58 8.66 -3.17 13.64
C LEU A 58 7.32 -3.63 14.21
N SER A 59 6.77 -2.91 15.20
CA SER A 59 5.47 -3.23 15.78
C SER A 59 4.35 -2.89 14.79
N ALA A 60 4.40 -1.70 14.19
CA ALA A 60 3.43 -1.27 13.19
C ALA A 60 3.51 -2.15 11.92
N ILE A 61 4.73 -2.46 11.46
CA ILE A 61 4.96 -3.37 10.32
C ILE A 61 4.31 -4.74 10.61
N ALA A 62 4.58 -5.34 11.77
CA ALA A 62 4.01 -6.64 12.13
C ALA A 62 2.48 -6.62 12.25
N GLN A 63 1.88 -5.47 12.61
CA GLN A 63 0.41 -5.32 12.61
C GLN A 63 -0.15 -5.26 11.20
N CYS A 64 0.48 -4.52 10.29
CA CYS A 64 0.10 -4.49 8.88
C CYS A 64 0.22 -5.88 8.24
N GLU A 65 1.29 -6.63 8.53
CA GLU A 65 1.46 -8.01 8.05
C GLU A 65 0.34 -8.93 8.52
N LYS A 66 -0.06 -8.83 9.79
CA LYS A 66 -1.21 -9.57 10.34
C LYS A 66 -2.55 -9.18 9.69
N ALA A 67 -2.67 -7.96 9.19
CA ALA A 67 -3.82 -7.48 8.43
C ALA A 67 -3.78 -7.90 6.94
N GLY A 68 -2.81 -8.72 6.53
CA GLY A 68 -2.68 -9.23 5.16
C GLY A 68 -1.91 -8.32 4.22
N MET A 69 -1.16 -7.35 4.75
CA MET A 69 -0.29 -6.48 3.96
C MET A 69 1.13 -7.08 3.86
N ARG A 70 1.91 -6.60 2.90
CA ARG A 70 3.34 -6.91 2.78
C ARG A 70 4.16 -5.64 2.83
N TYR A 71 5.32 -5.68 3.47
CA TYR A 71 6.32 -4.62 3.36
C TYR A 71 6.82 -4.53 1.91
N VAL A 72 7.02 -3.31 1.40
CA VAL A 72 7.47 -3.07 0.03
C VAL A 72 8.80 -2.34 -0.02
N LEU A 73 8.88 -1.14 0.56
CA LEU A 73 10.11 -0.35 0.67
C LEU A 73 9.93 0.82 1.64
N ASP A 74 11.05 1.39 2.07
CA ASP A 74 11.10 2.65 2.82
C ASP A 74 11.21 3.83 1.86
N VAL A 75 10.46 4.90 2.15
CA VAL A 75 10.49 6.14 1.38
C VAL A 75 10.62 7.34 2.28
N GLN A 76 11.31 8.36 1.77
CA GLN A 76 11.28 9.69 2.34
C GLN A 76 10.16 10.52 1.72
N LEU A 77 9.28 11.06 2.54
CA LEU A 77 8.24 12.01 2.15
C LEU A 77 8.82 13.41 1.93
N ARG A 78 8.08 14.29 1.26
CA ARG A 78 8.52 15.67 0.96
C ARG A 78 8.72 16.55 2.20
N ASP A 79 8.07 16.21 3.31
CA ASP A 79 8.22 16.88 4.59
C ASP A 79 9.46 16.38 5.38
N GLY A 80 10.21 15.44 4.82
CA GLY A 80 11.41 14.85 5.41
C GLY A 80 11.13 13.67 6.34
N ASN A 81 9.88 13.22 6.47
CA ASN A 81 9.56 12.04 7.26
C ASN A 81 9.87 10.75 6.46
N ASP A 82 10.58 9.82 7.09
CA ASP A 82 10.83 8.50 6.51
C ASP A 82 9.76 7.50 6.99
N VAL A 83 9.18 6.78 6.03
CA VAL A 83 8.07 5.83 6.26
C VAL A 83 8.31 4.52 5.54
N SER A 84 7.91 3.42 6.17
CA SER A 84 7.82 2.11 5.54
C SER A 84 6.45 1.93 4.87
N LEU A 85 6.45 1.52 3.61
CA LEU A 85 5.22 1.28 2.84
C LEU A 85 4.78 -0.17 2.97
N MET A 86 3.59 -0.35 3.56
CA MET A 86 2.88 -1.61 3.66
C MET A 86 1.79 -1.66 2.59
N VAL A 87 1.69 -2.75 1.83
CA VAL A 87 0.76 -2.84 0.70
C VAL A 87 -0.08 -4.11 0.78
N ALA A 88 -1.39 -3.98 0.62
CA ALA A 88 -2.27 -5.08 0.27
C ALA A 88 -2.61 -5.02 -1.23
N GLU A 89 -2.61 -6.18 -1.88
CA GLU A 89 -2.97 -6.35 -3.29
C GLU A 89 -4.00 -7.50 -3.37
N PRO A 90 -5.03 -7.40 -4.21
CA PRO A 90 -5.99 -8.48 -4.37
C PRO A 90 -5.35 -9.63 -5.16
N ASP A 91 -5.85 -10.86 -4.98
CA ASP A 91 -5.26 -12.09 -5.53
C ASP A 91 -4.98 -12.01 -7.04
N TRP A 92 -5.84 -11.34 -7.80
CA TRP A 92 -5.68 -11.20 -9.26
C TRP A 92 -4.51 -10.30 -9.66
N VAL A 93 -4.06 -9.39 -8.80
CA VAL A 93 -2.84 -8.59 -9.00
C VAL A 93 -1.62 -9.43 -8.62
N VAL A 94 -1.68 -10.16 -7.51
CA VAL A 94 -0.58 -11.00 -7.02
C VAL A 94 -0.27 -12.14 -7.99
N ASN A 95 -1.30 -12.72 -8.61
CA ASN A 95 -1.19 -13.86 -9.52
C ASN A 95 -0.88 -13.46 -10.98
N GLN A 96 -0.71 -12.17 -11.30
CA GLN A 96 -0.24 -11.80 -12.62
C GLN A 96 1.23 -12.23 -12.78
N PRO A 97 1.58 -12.94 -13.87
CA PRO A 97 2.97 -13.26 -14.14
C PRO A 97 3.76 -11.96 -14.22
N LYS A 98 4.68 -11.78 -13.28
CA LYS A 98 5.68 -10.72 -13.34
C LYS A 98 6.61 -11.09 -14.49
N ASN A 99 6.29 -10.66 -15.71
CA ASN A 99 7.20 -10.77 -16.85
C ASN A 99 8.44 -9.91 -16.55
N MET A 100 9.42 -10.51 -15.88
CA MET A 100 10.70 -9.88 -15.56
C MET A 100 11.57 -9.70 -16.82
N ASP A 101 11.18 -10.28 -17.96
CA ASP A 101 11.93 -10.25 -19.22
C ASP A 101 11.84 -8.92 -19.99
N GLU A 102 10.99 -7.96 -19.57
CA GLU A 102 10.86 -6.64 -20.22
C GLU A 102 11.64 -5.51 -19.51
N MET A 103 12.39 -5.81 -18.44
CA MET A 103 13.18 -4.81 -17.70
C MET A 103 14.63 -4.70 -18.17
N GLU A 104 14.93 -4.99 -19.44
CA GLU A 104 16.19 -4.54 -20.03
C GLU A 104 16.10 -3.03 -20.31
N LEU A 105 16.77 -2.25 -19.45
CA LEU A 105 17.14 -0.87 -19.76
C LEU A 105 18.02 -0.90 -21.03
N LYS A 106 17.43 -0.55 -22.18
CA LYS A 106 18.20 -0.21 -23.39
C LYS A 106 18.82 1.18 -23.25
#